data_AF-A0A0D2L2R8-F1
#
_entry.id   AF-A0A0D2L2R8-F1
#
_cell.length_a   1.000
_cell.length_b   1.000
_cell.length_c   1.000
_cell.angle_alpha   90.00
_cell.angle_beta   90.00
_cell.angle_gamma   90.00
#
_symmetry.space_group_name_H-M   'P 1'
#
loop_
_entity.id
_entity.type
_entity.pdbx_description
1 polymer ?
#
loop_
_entity_poly.entity_id
_entity_poly.type
_entity_poly.pdbx_seq_one_letter_code
_entity_poly.pdbx_strand_id
1 'polypeptide(L)' 'MADNQNPGNFANRPKEEVQEIASKGGQASHSGGFASMDPDKQRDIASQGGQASGGSFEKGSEKAVEAGRKGGSSS' A
#
# COMPACT_ATOMS: atom_id res chain seq x y z
N MET A 1 -27.04 6.15 5.90
CA MET A 1 -26.07 5.66 6.90
C MET A 1 -25.41 4.46 6.26
N ALA A 2 -24.08 4.41 6.22
CA ALA A 2 -23.37 3.41 5.42
C ALA A 2 -23.34 2.09 6.19
N ASP A 3 -24.42 1.30 6.10
CA ASP A 3 -24.49 -0.09 6.53
C ASP A 3 -23.65 -0.97 5.59
N ASN A 4 -22.37 -0.65 5.44
CA ASN A 4 -21.43 -1.47 4.68
C ASN A 4 -20.85 -2.53 5.62
N GLN A 5 -21.52 -3.68 5.69
CA GLN A 5 -21.14 -4.83 6.53
C GLN A 5 -19.88 -5.57 6.07
N ASN A 6 -18.93 -4.89 5.44
CA ASN A 6 -17.63 -5.48 5.14
C ASN A 6 -16.86 -5.66 6.46
N PRO A 7 -16.65 -6.89 6.95
CA PRO A 7 -15.97 -7.13 8.24
C PRO A 7 -14.52 -6.66 8.22
N GLY A 8 -13.94 -6.41 7.03
CA GLY A 8 -12.60 -5.88 6.88
C GLY A 8 -12.47 -4.37 7.10
N ASN A 9 -13.58 -3.61 7.09
CA ASN A 9 -13.52 -2.15 7.12
C ASN A 9 -13.15 -1.62 8.52
N PHE A 10 -12.25 -0.63 8.59
CA PHE A 10 -11.86 0.02 9.85
C PHE A 10 -13.03 0.67 10.58
N ALA A 11 -14.04 1.15 9.85
CA ALA A 11 -15.25 1.73 10.44
C ALA A 11 -16.10 0.73 11.23
N ASN A 12 -15.92 -0.58 10.99
CA ASN A 12 -16.64 -1.66 11.67
C ASN A 12 -15.82 -2.29 12.81
N ARG A 13 -14.64 -1.73 13.13
CA ARG A 13 -13.75 -2.25 14.17
C ARG A 13 -13.80 -1.39 15.44
N PRO A 14 -13.54 -1.98 16.63
CA PRO A 14 -13.42 -1.21 17.85
C PRO A 14 -12.27 -0.20 17.76
N LYS A 15 -12.48 0.99 18.32
CA LYS A 15 -11.51 2.11 18.26
C LYS A 15 -10.13 1.74 18.79
N GLU A 16 -10.09 0.95 19.86
CA GLU A 16 -8.84 0.44 20.46
C GLU A 16 -8.02 -0.37 19.46
N GLU A 17 -8.66 -1.27 18.71
CA GLU A 17 -8.01 -2.12 17.71
C GLU A 17 -7.48 -1.27 16.54
N VAL A 18 -8.29 -0.31 16.07
CA VAL A 18 -7.87 0.62 15.00
C VAL A 18 -6.66 1.45 15.44
N GLN A 19 -6.67 1.92 16.69
CA GLN A 19 -5.57 2.68 17.27
C GLN A 19 -4.30 1.84 17.40
N GLU A 20 -4.43 0.57 17.80
CA GLU A 20 -3.30 -0.37 17.86
C GLU A 20 -2.71 -0.64 16.46
N ILE A 21 -3.55 -0.87 15.45
CA ILE A 21 -3.13 -1.08 14.07
C ILE A 21 -2.40 0.15 13.53
N ALA A 22 -2.97 1.35 13.73
CA ALA A 22 -2.35 2.59 13.32
C ALA A 22 -1.00 2.83 14.02
N SER A 23 -0.93 2.54 15.32
CA SER A 23 0.29 2.66 16.12
C SER A 23 1.38 1.71 15.62
N LYS A 24 1.04 0.44 15.36
CA LYS A 24 1.97 -0.55 14.78
C LYS A 24 2.48 -0.13 13.39
N GLY A 25 1.61 0.41 12.53
CA GLY A 25 2.01 0.96 11.22
C GLY A 25 2.94 2.17 11.33
N GLY A 26 2.68 3.07 12.28
CA GLY A 26 3.53 4.22 12.56
C GLY A 26 4.89 3.84 13.15
N GLN A 27 4.94 2.84 14.03
CA GLN A 27 6.19 2.33 14.61
C GLN A 27 7.09 1.66 13.57
N ALA A 28 6.52 0.89 12.63
CA ALA A 28 7.28 0.30 11.52
C ALA A 28 7.94 1.35 10.61
N SER A 29 7.41 2.58 10.60
CA SER A 29 7.95 3.69 9.84
C SER A 29 9.11 4.40 10.56
N HIS A 30 9.22 4.26 11.89
CA HIS A 30 10.23 4.95 12.72
C HIS A 30 11.59 4.23 12.77
N SER A 31 11.64 2.92 12.49
CA SER A 31 12.86 2.10 12.56
C SER A 31 13.73 2.14 11.30
N GLY A 32 13.49 3.10 10.40
CA GLY A 32 14.19 3.21 9.11
C GLY A 32 13.49 2.38 8.03
N GLY A 33 12.47 2.97 7.41
CA GLY A 33 11.79 2.38 6.26
C GLY A 33 12.64 2.41 4.99
N PHE A 34 12.02 2.07 3.86
CA PHE A 34 12.68 2.07 2.54
C PHE A 34 13.38 3.40 2.20
N ALA A 35 12.82 4.52 2.67
CA ALA A 35 13.38 5.87 2.46
C ALA A 35 14.64 6.16 3.30
N SER A 36 14.88 5.40 4.37
CA SER A 36 16.06 5.54 5.24
C SER A 36 17.16 4.53 4.92
N MET A 37 16.96 3.70 3.89
CA MET A 37 17.93 2.71 3.43
C MET A 37 19.04 3.38 2.61
N ASP A 38 20.17 2.69 2.47
CA ASP A 38 21.21 3.07 1.51
C ASP A 38 20.63 3.20 0.08
N PRO A 39 20.98 4.27 -0.66
CA PRO A 39 20.39 4.56 -1.97
C PRO A 39 20.70 3.51 -3.04
N ASP A 40 21.86 2.85 -2.99
CA ASP A 40 22.20 1.79 -3.94
C ASP A 40 21.35 0.55 -3.65
N LYS A 41 21.21 0.19 -2.37
CA LYS A 41 20.33 -0.90 -1.94
C LYS A 41 18.86 -0.63 -2.28
N GLN A 42 18.43 0.63 -2.16
CA GLN A 42 17.09 1.07 -2.53
C GLN A 42 16.83 0.85 -4.03
N ARG A 43 17.81 1.19 -4.89
CA ARG A 43 17.75 1.01 -6.34
C ARG A 43 17.69 -0.46 -6.74
N ASP A 44 18.50 -1.30 -6.10
CA ASP A 44 18.47 -2.76 -6.35
C ASP A 44 17.10 -3.36 -6.04
N ILE A 45 16.52 -3.03 -4.89
CA ILE A 45 15.19 -3.53 -4.50
C ILE A 45 14.11 -3.00 -5.45
N ALA A 46 14.17 -1.72 -5.84
CA ALA A 46 13.23 -1.15 -6.81
C ALA A 46 13.35 -1.83 -8.19
N SER A 47 14.58 -2.10 -8.64
CA SER A 47 14.87 -2.80 -9.89
C SER A 47 14.32 -4.23 -9.87
N GLN A 48 14.57 -4.98 -8.80
CA GLN A 48 14.03 -6.32 -8.61
C GLN A 48 12.50 -6.32 -8.59
N GLY A 49 11.88 -5.35 -7.92
CA GLY A 49 10.42 -5.18 -7.92
C GLY A 49 9.85 -4.91 -9.31
N GLY A 50 10.53 -4.09 -10.11
CA GLY A 50 10.16 -3.80 -11.51
C GLY A 50 10.29 -5.02 -12.42
N GLN A 51 11.37 -5.80 -12.26
CA GLN A 51 11.59 -7.05 -13.00
C GLN A 51 10.58 -8.13 -12.61
N ALA A 52 10.33 -8.31 -11.32
CA ALA A 52 9.37 -9.29 -10.80
C ALA A 52 7.92 -8.95 -11.16
N SER A 53 7.59 -7.65 -11.27
CA SER A 53 6.27 -7.19 -11.73
C SER A 53 6.06 -7.35 -13.24
N GLY A 54 7.03 -7.94 -13.95
CA GLY A 54 6.95 -8.23 -15.38
C GLY A 54 7.07 -7.00 -16.27
N GLY A 55 7.57 -5.87 -15.76
CA GLY A 55 7.89 -4.65 -16.52
C GLY A 55 6.75 -4.02 -17.34
N SER A 56 5.53 -4.56 -17.30
CA SER A 56 4.45 -4.26 -18.23
C SER A 56 3.40 -3.35 -17.59
N PHE A 57 3.85 -2.27 -16.94
CA PHE A 57 2.94 -1.16 -16.66
C PHE A 57 3.08 -0.15 -17.79
N GLU A 58 2.62 -0.53 -18.99
CA GLU A 58 2.49 0.42 -20.08
C GLU A 58 1.44 1.46 -19.68
N LYS A 59 1.84 2.73 -19.72
CA LYS A 59 0.97 3.86 -19.40
C LYS A 59 -0.20 3.86 -20.38
N GLY A 60 -1.41 3.60 -19.87
CA GLY A 60 -2.63 3.50 -20.68
C GLY A 60 -3.04 2.09 -21.07
N SER A 61 -2.30 1.05 -20.68
CA SER A 61 -2.77 -0.34 -20.79
C SER A 61 -4.00 -0.57 -19.94
N GLU A 62 -4.86 -1.52 -20.33
CA GLU A 62 -6.07 -1.86 -19.58
C GLU A 62 -5.75 -2.25 -18.13
N LYS A 63 -4.66 -3.00 -17.90
CA LYS A 63 -4.18 -3.32 -16.55
C LYS A 63 -3.81 -2.08 -15.74
N ALA A 64 -3.18 -1.09 -16.37
CA ALA A 64 -2.83 0.16 -15.70
C ALA A 64 -4.06 1.01 -15.35
N VAL A 65 -5.04 1.04 -16.26
CA VAL A 65 -6.32 1.71 -16.05
C VAL A 65 -7.11 1.03 -14.94
N GLU A 66 -7.18 -0.30 -14.93
CA GLU A 66 -7.85 -1.07 -13.88
C GLU A 66 -7.19 -0.87 -12.52
N ALA A 67 -5.85 -0.96 -12.46
CA ALA A 67 -5.10 -0.71 -11.23
C ALA A 67 -5.30 0.72 -10.70
N GLY A 68 -5.25 1.72 -11.58
CA GLY A 68 -5.50 3.12 -11.22
C GLY A 68 -6.94 3.34 -10.75
N ARG A 69 -7.92 2.75 -11.43
CA ARG A 69 -9.34 2.83 -11.06
C ARG A 69 -9.60 2.16 -9.72
N LYS A 70 -9.00 0.99 -9.46
CA LYS A 70 -9.09 0.30 -8.18
C LYS A 70 -8.44 1.09 -7.06
N GLY A 71 -7.26 1.67 -7.29
CA GLY A 71 -6.56 2.52 -6.33
C GLY A 71 -7.32 3.80 -6.00
N GLY A 72 -7.88 4.48 -7.01
CA GLY A 72 -8.69 5.68 -6.82
C GLY A 72 -10.08 5.43 -6.21
N SER A 73 -10.63 4.22 -6.36
CA SER A 73 -11.91 3.84 -5.72
C SER A 73 -11.77 3.49 -4.24
N SER A 74 -10.53 3.36 -3.74
CA SER A 74 -10.23 3.17 -2.31
C SER A 74 -9.89 4.47 -1.57
N SER A 75 -10.02 5.62 -2.24
CA SER A 75 -9.78 6.96 -1.66
C SER A 75 -11.07 7.64 -1.23
#